data_AF-A0A9D8ITH9-F1
#
_entry.id   AF-A0A9D8ITH9-F1
#
_cell.length_a   1.000
_cell.length_b   1.000
_cell.length_c   1.000
_cell.angle_alpha   90.00
_cell.angle_beta   90.00
_cell.angle_gamma   90.00
#
_symmetry.space_group_name_H-M   'P 1'
#
loop_
_entity.id
_entity.type
_entity.pdbx_description
1 polymer ?
#
loop_
_entity_poly.entity_id
_entity_poly.type
_entity_poly.pdbx_seq_one_letter_code
_entity_poly.pdbx_strand_id
1 'polypeptide(L)'
;MNHRYYRQQLSALHDGELSSDEESVMKDHLVRCEECAALLKTWRLIGSGVRSLEEIQLPAGFSRRVLETVREDEEETSFWMPVEALARKTVFGLSLAVIVLVAFLLATEPQQPVIMESYLSGEVPEGNTPVSLLQRESISKNDILLAVAQK
;
A
#
# COMPACT_ATOMS: atom_id res chain seq x y z
N MET A 1 -13.47 -5.76 -27.25
CA MET A 1 -13.01 -6.46 -26.03
C MET A 1 -11.49 -6.50 -26.04
N ASN A 2 -10.82 -6.25 -24.90
CA ASN A 2 -9.36 -6.14 -24.81
C ASN A 2 -8.68 -7.52 -24.91
N HIS A 3 -8.38 -7.95 -26.14
CA HIS A 3 -7.72 -9.23 -26.42
C HIS A 3 -6.35 -9.39 -25.71
N ARG A 4 -5.64 -8.27 -25.47
CA ARG A 4 -4.35 -8.26 -24.76
C ARG A 4 -4.45 -8.71 -23.30
N TYR A 5 -5.52 -8.33 -22.61
CA TYR A 5 -5.75 -8.68 -21.21
C TYR A 5 -6.00 -10.19 -21.06
N TYR A 6 -6.89 -10.73 -21.90
CA TYR A 6 -7.22 -12.15 -21.90
C TYR A 6 -6.04 -13.03 -22.34
N ARG A 7 -5.15 -12.53 -23.20
CA ARG A 7 -3.89 -13.22 -23.54
C ARG A 7 -2.90 -13.31 -22.39
N GLN A 8 -2.90 -12.36 -21.46
CA GLN A 8 -2.07 -12.46 -20.26
C GLN A 8 -2.66 -13.47 -19.27
N GLN A 9 -3.99 -13.46 -19.09
CA GLN A 9 -4.67 -14.42 -18.23
C GLN A 9 -4.67 -15.86 -18.76
N LEU A 10 -4.46 -16.04 -20.06
CA LEU A 10 -4.36 -17.35 -20.70
C LEU A 10 -3.25 -18.23 -20.11
N SER A 11 -2.13 -17.64 -19.65
CA SER A 11 -1.06 -18.38 -18.96
C SER A 11 -1.52 -18.84 -17.58
N ALA A 12 -2.05 -17.91 -16.77
CA ALA A 12 -2.59 -18.23 -15.45
C ALA A 12 -3.70 -19.29 -15.52
N LEU A 13 -4.54 -19.27 -16.57
CA LEU A 13 -5.53 -20.31 -16.84
C LEU A 13 -4.89 -21.67 -17.16
N HIS A 14 -3.81 -21.69 -17.93
CA HIS A 14 -3.08 -22.91 -18.27
C HIS A 14 -2.41 -23.54 -17.03
N ASP A 15 -1.91 -22.70 -16.14
CA ASP A 15 -1.16 -23.09 -14.95
C ASP A 15 -2.06 -23.33 -13.72
N GLY A 16 -3.35 -23.00 -13.82
CA GLY A 16 -4.35 -23.22 -12.76
C GLY A 16 -4.35 -22.17 -11.65
N GLU A 17 -3.81 -20.99 -11.92
CA GLU A 17 -3.63 -19.90 -10.95
C GLU A 17 -4.82 -18.93 -10.86
N LEU A 18 -5.82 -19.09 -11.74
CA LEU A 18 -7.03 -18.26 -11.72
C LEU A 18 -8.01 -18.72 -10.63
N SER A 19 -8.71 -17.76 -10.02
CA SER A 19 -9.85 -18.05 -9.16
C SER A 19 -11.03 -18.63 -9.97
N SER A 20 -12.00 -19.25 -9.28
CA SER A 20 -13.18 -19.84 -9.92
C SER A 20 -13.97 -18.85 -10.78
N ASP A 21 -14.07 -17.61 -10.32
CA ASP A 21 -14.84 -16.55 -10.97
C ASP A 21 -14.13 -16.07 -12.24
N GLU A 22 -12.81 -15.88 -12.16
CA GLU A 22 -11.97 -15.51 -13.30
C GLU A 22 -11.94 -16.62 -14.36
N GLU A 23 -11.91 -17.88 -13.93
CA GLU A 23 -11.94 -19.02 -14.83
C GLU A 23 -13.24 -19.07 -15.65
N SER A 24 -14.39 -18.80 -15.03
CA SER A 24 -15.68 -18.72 -15.72
C SER A 24 -15.69 -17.62 -16.78
N VAL A 25 -15.22 -16.43 -16.43
CA VAL A 25 -15.11 -15.30 -17.37
C VAL A 25 -14.17 -15.64 -18.54
N MET A 26 -13.07 -16.35 -18.26
CA MET A 26 -12.17 -16.81 -19.31
C MET A 26 -12.81 -17.85 -20.23
N LYS A 27 -13.54 -18.83 -19.69
CA LYS A 27 -14.25 -19.82 -20.50
C LYS A 27 -15.26 -19.15 -21.43
N ASP A 28 -16.00 -18.16 -20.95
CA ASP A 28 -16.93 -17.37 -21.78
C ASP A 28 -16.22 -16.58 -22.88
N HIS A 29 -15.00 -16.10 -22.63
CA HIS A 29 -14.19 -15.43 -23.65
C HIS A 29 -13.71 -16.42 -24.72
N LEU A 30 -13.24 -17.61 -24.31
CA LEU A 30 -12.73 -18.65 -25.21
C LEU A 30 -13.81 -19.19 -26.16
N VAL A 31 -15.08 -19.20 -25.75
CA VAL A 31 -16.20 -19.55 -26.64
C VAL A 31 -16.40 -18.52 -27.76
N ARG A 32 -16.09 -17.25 -27.50
CA ARG A 32 -16.33 -16.14 -28.44
C ARG A 32 -15.09 -15.74 -29.25
N CYS A 33 -13.91 -16.18 -28.85
CA CYS A 33 -12.64 -15.77 -29.46
C CYS A 33 -11.84 -16.98 -29.93
N GLU A 34 -11.92 -17.25 -31.23
CA GLU A 34 -11.20 -18.38 -31.86
C GLU A 34 -9.69 -18.27 -31.76
N GLU A 35 -9.12 -17.06 -31.82
CA GLU A 35 -7.67 -16.84 -31.68
C GLU A 35 -7.15 -17.29 -30.32
N CYS A 36 -7.81 -16.86 -29.22
CA CYS A 36 -7.46 -17.27 -27.86
C CYS A 36 -7.63 -18.78 -27.65
N ALA A 37 -8.70 -19.37 -28.21
CA ALA A 37 -8.94 -20.80 -28.13
C ALA A 37 -7.88 -21.62 -28.89
N ALA A 38 -7.49 -21.19 -30.09
CA ALA A 38 -6.45 -21.82 -30.89
C ALA A 38 -5.07 -21.74 -30.21
N LEU A 39 -4.75 -20.59 -29.61
CA LEU A 39 -3.52 -20.40 -28.84
C LEU A 39 -3.43 -21.37 -27.65
N LEU A 40 -4.50 -21.44 -26.85
CA LEU A 40 -4.57 -22.36 -25.70
C LEU A 40 -4.45 -23.82 -26.13
N LYS A 41 -5.09 -24.21 -27.24
CA LYS A 41 -4.98 -25.56 -27.80
C LYS A 41 -3.54 -25.87 -28.19
N THR A 42 -2.84 -24.91 -28.81
CA THR A 42 -1.45 -25.06 -29.22
C THR A 42 -0.52 -25.28 -28.02
N TRP A 43 -0.70 -24.49 -26.95
CA TRP A 43 0.07 -24.66 -25.72
C TRP A 43 -0.17 -26.01 -25.06
N ARG A 44 -1.43 -26.47 -24.99
CA ARG A 44 -1.78 -27.80 -24.47
C ARG A 44 -1.13 -28.93 -25.28
N LEU A 45 -1.10 -28.81 -26.61
CA LEU A 45 -0.45 -29.78 -27.48
C LEU A 45 1.05 -29.85 -27.22
N ILE A 46 1.73 -28.69 -27.16
CA ILE A 46 3.16 -28.63 -26.83
C ILE A 46 3.42 -29.24 -25.45
N GLY A 47 2.64 -28.85 -24.43
CA GLY A 47 2.77 -29.39 -23.08
C GLY A 47 2.56 -30.91 -23.01
N SER A 48 1.58 -31.45 -23.76
CA SER A 48 1.41 -32.90 -23.86
C SER A 48 2.55 -33.59 -24.59
N GLY A 49 3.10 -32.96 -25.63
CA GLY A 49 4.27 -33.46 -26.34
C GLY A 49 5.47 -33.58 -25.39
N VAL A 50 5.75 -32.53 -24.63
CA VAL A 50 6.83 -32.54 -23.61
C VAL A 50 6.61 -33.63 -22.56
N ARG A 51 5.39 -33.79 -22.05
CA ARG A 51 5.06 -34.83 -21.06
C ARG A 51 5.11 -36.26 -21.63
N SER A 52 5.03 -36.42 -22.95
CA SER A 52 5.12 -37.72 -23.61
C SER A 52 6.56 -38.17 -23.87
N LEU A 53 7.56 -37.31 -23.62
CA LEU A 53 8.96 -37.72 -23.70
C LEU A 53 9.26 -38.76 -22.62
N GLU A 54 10.27 -39.59 -22.90
CA GLU A 54 10.79 -40.61 -21.98
C GLU A 54 11.10 -40.01 -20.61
N GLU A 55 10.69 -40.71 -19.56
CA GLU A 55 10.97 -40.30 -18.19
C GLU A 55 12.48 -40.47 -17.89
N ILE A 56 13.14 -39.37 -17.57
CA ILE A 56 14.57 -39.38 -17.25
C ILE A 56 14.73 -39.94 -15.83
N GLN A 57 15.54 -40.98 -15.68
CA GLN A 57 15.91 -41.51 -14.37
C GLN A 57 16.68 -40.46 -13.57
N LEU A 58 16.11 -40.04 -12.45
CA LEU A 58 16.74 -39.05 -11.57
C LEU A 58 17.96 -39.67 -10.85
N PRO A 59 19.04 -38.90 -10.65
CA PRO A 59 20.17 -39.35 -9.84
C PRO A 59 19.73 -39.72 -8.42
N ALA A 60 20.39 -40.72 -7.83
CA ALA A 60 20.13 -41.12 -6.45
C ALA A 60 20.22 -39.93 -5.48
N GLY A 61 19.24 -39.83 -4.58
CA GLY A 61 19.16 -38.77 -3.57
C GLY A 61 18.75 -37.39 -4.09
N PHE A 62 18.32 -37.25 -5.36
CA PHE A 62 17.83 -35.97 -5.89
C PHE A 62 16.70 -35.38 -5.05
N SER A 63 15.65 -36.16 -4.78
CA SER A 63 14.50 -35.69 -3.97
C SER A 63 14.91 -35.27 -2.57
N ARG A 64 15.91 -35.93 -1.97
CA ARG A 64 16.44 -35.55 -0.65
C ARG A 64 17.13 -34.20 -0.70
N ARG A 65 18.00 -33.95 -1.69
CA ARG A 65 18.67 -32.66 -1.85
C ARG A 65 17.68 -31.53 -2.12
N VAL A 66 16.69 -31.76 -2.97
CA VAL A 66 15.63 -30.76 -3.24
C VAL A 66 14.86 -30.41 -1.96
N LEU A 67 14.46 -31.42 -1.19
CA LEU A 67 13.75 -31.20 0.09
C LEU A 67 14.61 -30.49 1.14
N GLU A 68 15.92 -30.74 1.15
CA GLU A 68 16.87 -30.06 2.04
C GLU A 68 16.97 -28.58 1.68
N THR A 69 17.18 -28.25 0.40
CA THR A 69 17.22 -26.86 -0.08
C THR A 69 15.91 -26.10 0.17
N VAL A 70 14.74 -26.71 -0.09
CA VAL A 70 13.45 -26.04 0.18
C VAL A 70 13.27 -25.72 1.66
N ARG A 71 13.74 -26.61 2.56
CA ARG A 71 13.69 -26.37 4.01
C ARG A 71 14.62 -25.25 4.44
N GLU A 72 15.83 -25.19 3.88
CA GLU A 72 16.76 -24.08 4.15
C GLU A 72 16.14 -22.73 3.75
N ASP A 73 15.50 -22.64 2.58
CA ASP A 73 14.81 -21.43 2.12
C ASP A 73 13.62 -21.03 3.02
N GLU A 74 12.83 -22.00 3.49
CA GLU A 74 11.74 -21.76 4.46
C GLU A 74 12.27 -21.26 5.81
N GLU A 75 13.41 -21.78 6.27
CA GLU A 75 14.05 -21.35 7.52
C GLU A 75 14.62 -19.93 7.40
N GLU A 76 15.23 -19.58 6.27
CA GLU A 76 15.74 -18.22 6.02
C GLU A 76 14.63 -17.18 5.89
N THR A 77 13.50 -17.52 5.26
CA THR A 77 12.35 -16.61 5.11
C THR A 77 11.56 -16.44 6.41
N SER A 78 11.52 -17.47 7.27
CA SER A 78 10.91 -17.40 8.60
C SER A 78 11.58 -16.38 9.53
N PHE A 79 12.87 -16.09 9.31
CA PHE A 79 13.61 -15.09 10.10
C PHE A 79 13.01 -13.66 10.01
N TRP A 80 12.30 -13.34 8.92
CA TRP A 80 11.68 -12.01 8.71
C TRP A 80 10.20 -11.94 9.14
N MET A 81 9.57 -13.04 9.57
CA MET A 81 8.21 -13.03 10.11
C MET A 81 8.03 -12.48 11.54
N PRO A 82 8.97 -12.61 12.51
CA PRO A 82 8.74 -12.09 13.86
C PRO A 82 8.73 -10.56 13.94
N VAL A 83 9.29 -9.87 12.93
CA VAL A 83 9.38 -8.41 12.90
C VAL A 83 8.01 -7.75 12.69
N GLU A 84 7.11 -8.35 11.90
CA GLU A 84 5.76 -7.81 11.68
C GLU A 84 4.87 -7.91 12.92
N ALA A 85 4.94 -9.05 13.62
CA ALA A 85 4.16 -9.28 14.84
C ALA A 85 4.65 -8.37 15.98
N LEU A 86 5.96 -8.15 16.08
CA LEU A 86 6.54 -7.24 17.06
C LEU A 86 6.26 -5.77 16.70
N ALA A 87 6.37 -5.40 15.43
CA ALA A 87 6.04 -4.06 14.92
C ALA A 87 4.56 -3.70 15.15
N ARG A 88 3.63 -4.64 14.95
CA ARG A 88 2.20 -4.39 15.20
C ARG A 88 1.95 -4.06 16.69
N LYS A 89 2.59 -4.79 17.61
CA LYS A 89 2.46 -4.54 19.05
C LYS A 89 3.08 -3.21 19.48
N THR A 90 4.23 -2.83 18.91
CA THR A 90 4.89 -1.56 19.24
C THR A 90 4.11 -0.35 18.71
N VAL A 91 3.48 -0.45 17.54
CA VAL A 91 2.63 0.63 16.98
C VAL A 91 1.41 0.91 17.87
N PHE A 92 0.69 -0.13 18.31
CA PHE A 92 -0.45 0.07 19.22
C PHE A 92 -0.01 0.65 20.57
N GLY A 93 1.12 0.20 21.11
CA GLY A 93 1.67 0.73 22.36
C GLY A 93 2.05 2.20 22.27
N LEU A 94 2.77 2.60 21.22
CA LEU A 94 3.15 4.01 20.98
C LEU A 94 1.94 4.91 20.76
N SER A 95 0.96 4.46 19.98
CA SER A 95 -0.28 5.23 19.76
C SER A 95 -1.02 5.49 21.07
N LEU A 96 -1.14 4.49 21.93
CA LEU A 96 -1.84 4.62 23.21
C LEU A 96 -1.05 5.53 24.17
N ALA A 97 0.28 5.42 24.18
CA ALA A 97 1.15 6.30 24.96
C ALA A 97 1.03 7.77 24.55
N VAL A 98 0.96 8.07 23.24
CA VAL A 98 0.77 9.45 22.75
C VAL A 98 -0.59 10.00 23.15
N ILE A 99 -1.66 9.20 23.06
CA ILE A 99 -3.00 9.63 23.48
C ILE A 99 -3.02 9.95 24.99
N VAL A 100 -2.41 9.10 25.81
CA VAL A 100 -2.30 9.32 27.26
C VAL A 100 -1.47 10.57 27.57
N LEU A 101 -0.35 10.78 26.86
CA LEU A 101 0.49 11.97 27.01
C LEU A 101 -0.30 13.24 26.68
N VAL A 102 -1.02 13.28 25.56
CA VAL A 102 -1.83 14.44 25.17
C VAL A 102 -2.96 14.68 26.18
N ALA A 103 -3.65 13.63 26.62
CA ALA A 103 -4.69 13.75 27.64
C ALA A 103 -4.13 14.29 28.96
N PHE A 104 -2.92 13.85 29.34
CA PHE A 104 -2.23 14.36 30.52
C PHE A 104 -1.86 15.84 30.37
N LEU A 105 -1.30 16.25 29.23
CA LEU A 105 -0.96 17.66 28.97
C LEU A 105 -2.21 18.54 29.06
N LEU A 106 -3.32 18.14 28.44
CA LEU A 106 -4.60 18.85 28.52
C LEU A 106 -5.17 18.89 29.96
N ALA A 107 -4.99 17.83 30.74
CA ALA A 107 -5.42 17.80 32.15
C ALA A 107 -4.54 18.68 33.05
N THR A 108 -3.28 18.87 32.68
CA THR A 108 -2.33 19.75 33.40
C THR A 108 -2.38 21.20 32.93
N GLU A 109 -3.07 21.52 31.82
CA GLU A 109 -3.30 22.91 31.46
C GLU A 109 -4.23 23.54 32.50
N PRO A 110 -3.74 24.52 33.30
CA PRO A 110 -4.63 25.27 34.18
C PRO A 110 -5.61 26.00 33.26
N GLN A 111 -6.91 25.71 33.42
CA GLN A 111 -7.97 26.46 32.76
C GLN A 111 -7.80 27.94 33.11
N GLN A 112 -7.11 28.70 32.27
CA GLN A 112 -7.25 30.14 32.28
C GLN A 112 -8.66 30.39 31.74
N PRO A 113 -9.59 30.90 32.55
CA PRO A 113 -10.87 31.31 32.02
C PRO A 113 -10.59 32.36 30.96
N VAL A 114 -10.88 32.04 29.71
CA VAL A 114 -10.89 33.03 28.63
C VAL A 114 -12.00 34.01 29.00
N ILE A 115 -11.61 35.11 29.64
CA ILE A 115 -12.54 36.18 29.99
C ILE A 115 -12.93 36.86 28.68
N MET A 116 -14.04 36.37 28.12
CA MET A 116 -14.67 36.92 26.92
C MET A 116 -15.27 38.32 27.19
N GLU A 117 -15.49 38.67 28.46
CA GLU A 117 -16.11 39.94 28.88
C GLU A 117 -15.28 41.19 28.54
N SER A 118 -13.95 41.10 28.46
CA SER A 118 -13.11 42.28 28.19
C SER A 118 -13.21 42.77 26.74
N TYR A 119 -13.49 41.88 25.79
CA TYR A 119 -13.61 42.24 24.37
C TYR A 119 -14.95 42.89 24.01
N LEU A 120 -15.99 42.64 24.82
CA LEU A 120 -17.32 43.22 24.61
C LEU A 120 -17.47 44.62 25.25
N SER A 121 -16.65 44.95 26.25
CA SER A 121 -16.72 46.24 26.96
C SER A 121 -15.80 47.33 26.40
N GLY A 122 -14.95 47.02 25.42
CA GLY A 122 -14.10 48.03 24.77
C GLY A 122 -13.01 48.64 25.66
N GLU A 123 -12.67 47.99 26.78
CA GLU A 123 -11.58 48.41 27.64
C GLU A 123 -10.29 47.68 27.23
N VAL A 124 -9.31 48.46 26.76
CA VAL A 124 -7.97 47.99 26.41
C VAL A 124 -7.24 47.64 27.72
N PRO A 125 -6.72 46.40 27.90
CA PRO A 125 -5.93 46.09 29.07
C PRO A 125 -4.57 46.78 28.97
N GLU A 126 -4.26 47.67 29.92
CA GLU A 126 -2.91 48.18 30.16
C GLU A 126 -2.04 47.06 30.74
N GLY A 127 -1.52 46.18 29.88
CA GLY A 127 -0.66 45.08 30.30
C GLY A 127 0.18 44.55 29.15
N ASN A 128 1.50 44.56 29.34
CA ASN A 128 2.61 44.32 28.40
C ASN A 128 2.61 42.96 27.69
N THR A 129 1.54 42.59 26.99
CA THR A 129 1.50 41.43 26.11
C THR A 129 1.58 41.91 24.66
N PRO A 130 2.67 41.61 23.93
CA PRO A 130 2.64 41.79 22.49
C PRO A 130 1.67 40.74 21.95
N VAL A 131 0.45 41.18 21.67
CA VAL A 131 -0.50 40.42 20.86
C VAL A 131 0.08 40.41 19.43
N SER A 132 0.98 39.48 19.17
CA SER A 132 1.44 39.14 17.82
C SER A 132 0.34 38.34 17.12
N LEU A 133 -0.81 38.99 16.90
CA LEU A 133 -1.72 38.55 15.87
C LEU A 133 -0.96 38.68 14.56
N LEU A 134 -0.79 37.55 13.87
CA LEU A 134 -0.29 37.45 12.51
C LEU A 134 -0.71 38.69 11.72
N GLN A 135 0.26 39.59 11.52
CA GLN A 135 0.11 40.78 10.72
C GLN A 135 -0.18 40.29 9.31
N ARG A 136 -1.47 40.21 9.00
CA ARG A 136 -1.98 39.99 7.66
C ARG A 136 -1.68 41.24 6.89
N GLU A 137 -0.42 41.38 6.47
CA GLU A 137 0.06 42.45 5.62
C GLU A 137 -0.72 42.31 4.31
N SER A 138 -1.68 43.21 4.11
CA SER A 138 -2.46 43.26 2.89
C SER A 138 -1.52 43.72 1.78
N ILE A 139 -0.95 42.76 1.06
CA ILE A 139 -0.16 43.02 -0.15
C ILE A 139 -1.02 43.89 -1.07
N SER A 140 -0.61 45.14 -1.24
CA SER A 140 -1.30 46.09 -2.09
C SER A 140 -0.96 45.79 -3.56
N LYS A 141 -1.88 46.10 -4.48
CA LYS A 141 -1.67 45.86 -5.92
C LYS A 141 -0.38 46.50 -6.46
N ASN A 142 0.09 47.58 -5.85
CA ASN A 142 1.33 48.25 -6.26
C ASN A 142 2.58 47.43 -5.90
N ASP A 143 2.56 46.62 -4.84
CA ASP A 143 3.70 45.79 -4.44
C ASP A 143 3.89 44.60 -5.41
N ILE A 144 2.79 44.06 -5.93
CA ILE A 144 2.82 43.01 -6.96
C ILE A 144 3.41 43.56 -8.27
N LEU A 145 3.05 44.80 -8.64
CA LEU A 145 3.55 45.42 -9.87
C LEU A 145 5.05 45.73 -9.80
N LEU A 146 5.57 46.12 -8.64
CA LEU A 146 7.01 46.33 -8.43
C LEU A 146 7.80 45.02 -8.50
N ALA A 147 7.25 43.91 -7.99
CA ALA A 147 7.91 42.61 -8.03
C ALA A 147 8.01 42.01 -9.45
N VAL A 148 7.04 42.31 -10.33
CA VAL A 148 7.06 41.85 -11.73
C VAL A 148 8.00 42.70 -12.59
N ALA A 149 8.20 43.98 -12.27
CA ALA A 149 9.07 44.87 -13.04
C ALA A 149 10.58 44.61 -12.85
N GLN A 150 10.96 43.80 -11.86
CA GLN A 150 12.37 43.44 -11.59
C GLN A 150 12.78 42.05 -12.11
N LYS A 151 11.95 41.41 -12.96
CA LYS A 151 12.29 40.17 -13.66
C LYS A 151 12.22 40.36 -15.17
#